data_AF-A0A952TDZ2-F1
#
_entry.id   AF-A0A952TDZ2-F1
#
_cell.length_a   1.000
_cell.length_b   1.000
_cell.length_c   1.000
_cell.angle_alpha   90.00
_cell.angle_beta   90.00
_cell.angle_gamma   90.00
#
_symmetry.space_group_name_H-M   'P 1'
#
loop_
_entity.id
_entity.type
_entity.pdbx_description
1 polymer ?
#
loop_
_entity_poly.entity_id
_entity_poly.type
_entity_poly.pdbx_seq_one_letter_code
_entity_poly.pdbx_strand_id
1 'polypeptide(L)'
;NDKWFNAETRREAIYTKLPPGTYRFNVIASNNDGIWNNEGQSIYIIVQPPFWLTNWFLGIIGLIFISVGPSFYWWRINLLKKKALRREALSKQLIELQEVERKRIAAEIHDSLSQNILLIKNRAQLA
;
A
#
# COMPACT_ATOMS: atom_id res chain seq x y z
N ASN A 1 38.98 24.57 2.34
CA ASN A 1 40.12 23.67 2.10
C ASN A 1 41.10 24.54 1.38
N ASP A 2 42.05 25.11 2.12
CA ASP A 2 42.74 26.33 1.68
C ASP A 2 44.11 26.02 1.06
N LYS A 3 44.25 24.77 0.60
CA LYS A 3 45.45 24.25 -0.05
C LYS A 3 45.29 24.35 -1.56
N TRP A 4 46.15 25.15 -2.18
CA TRP A 4 46.26 25.22 -3.63
C TRP A 4 46.83 23.92 -4.19
N PHE A 5 46.26 23.46 -5.30
CA PHE A 5 46.75 22.31 -6.04
C PHE A 5 47.41 22.79 -7.34
N ASN A 6 48.65 22.38 -7.60
CA ASN A 6 49.36 22.74 -8.82
C ASN A 6 48.94 21.80 -9.96
N ALA A 7 48.39 22.36 -11.04
CA ALA A 7 47.91 21.59 -12.19
C ALA A 7 49.02 21.23 -13.20
N GLU A 8 50.26 21.69 -12.99
CA GLU A 8 51.39 21.54 -13.91
C GLU A 8 51.02 22.02 -15.32
N THR A 9 51.10 21.14 -16.33
CA THR A 9 50.74 21.45 -17.73
C THR A 9 49.27 21.14 -18.06
N ARG A 10 48.51 20.54 -17.13
CA ARG A 10 47.11 20.19 -17.36
C ARG A 10 46.23 21.42 -17.23
N ARG A 11 45.32 21.58 -18.20
CA ARG A 11 44.27 22.61 -18.21
C ARG A 11 42.91 22.06 -17.77
N GLU A 12 42.93 20.96 -17.02
CA GLU A 12 41.73 20.29 -16.52
C GLU A 12 41.88 19.93 -15.04
N ALA A 13 40.75 19.96 -14.31
CA ALA A 13 40.65 19.49 -12.94
C ALA A 13 39.39 18.64 -12.79
N ILE A 14 39.55 17.39 -12.34
CA ILE A 14 38.46 16.42 -12.25
C ILE A 14 38.11 16.20 -10.78
N TYR A 15 36.89 16.58 -10.40
CA TYR A 15 36.35 16.34 -9.06
C TYR A 15 35.20 15.33 -9.15
N THR A 16 35.46 14.09 -8.74
CA THR A 16 34.43 13.04 -8.69
C THR A 16 33.75 13.00 -7.32
N LYS A 17 32.46 12.65 -7.29
CA LYS A 17 31.67 12.42 -6.06
C LYS A 17 31.63 13.64 -5.12
N LEU A 18 31.48 14.84 -5.68
CA LEU A 18 31.19 16.04 -4.91
C LEU A 18 29.83 15.85 -4.18
N PRO A 19 29.80 15.95 -2.83
CA PRO A 19 28.55 15.96 -2.11
C PRO A 19 27.64 17.12 -2.55
N PRO A 20 26.32 17.05 -2.28
CA PRO A 20 25.45 18.20 -2.48
C PRO A 20 25.92 19.41 -1.69
N GLY A 21 25.96 20.56 -2.33
CA GLY A 21 26.45 21.78 -1.71
C GLY A 21 26.81 22.87 -2.72
N THR A 22 27.22 24.00 -2.17
CA THR A 22 27.70 25.14 -2.95
C THR A 22 29.21 25.17 -2.90
N TYR A 23 29.84 25.17 -4.06
CA TYR A 23 31.28 25.18 -4.23
C TYR A 23 31.72 26.42 -5.01
N ARG A 24 32.92 26.89 -4.71
CA ARG A 24 33.60 27.93 -5.48
C ARG A 24 34.88 27.34 -6.04
N PHE A 25 34.96 27.22 -7.36
CA PHE A 25 36.20 26.82 -8.02
C PHE A 25 37.03 28.08 -8.24
N ASN A 26 38.25 28.12 -7.71
CA ASN A 26 39.20 29.21 -7.86
C ASN A 26 40.40 28.75 -8.68
N VAL A 27 40.86 29.58 -9.60
CA VAL A 27 42.04 29.33 -10.42
C VAL A 27 42.94 30.56 -10.45
N ILE A 28 44.24 30.34 -10.30
CA ILE A 28 45.30 31.32 -10.53
C ILE A 28 46.24 30.75 -11.60
N ALA A 29 46.85 31.60 -12.40
CA ALA A 29 47.79 31.20 -13.44
C ALA A 29 48.94 32.20 -13.50
N SER A 30 50.12 31.73 -13.91
CA SER A 30 51.26 32.58 -14.24
C SER A 30 51.43 32.72 -15.75
N ASN A 31 52.04 33.83 -16.18
CA ASN A 31 52.51 34.01 -17.55
C ASN A 31 53.86 33.29 -17.77
N ASN A 32 54.40 33.36 -19.00
CA ASN A 32 55.70 32.76 -19.34
C ASN A 32 56.88 33.33 -18.54
N ASP A 33 56.74 34.55 -18.00
CA ASP A 33 57.76 35.21 -17.17
C ASP A 33 57.65 34.82 -15.68
N GLY A 34 56.74 33.89 -15.33
CA GLY A 34 56.54 33.43 -13.96
C GLY A 34 55.72 34.40 -13.09
N ILE A 35 55.13 35.44 -13.66
CA ILE A 35 54.29 36.41 -12.96
C ILE A 35 52.90 35.80 -12.75
N TRP A 36 52.55 35.53 -11.51
CA TRP A 36 51.25 34.98 -11.10
C TRP A 36 50.16 36.06 -11.05
N ASN A 37 48.98 35.72 -11.56
CA ASN A 37 47.76 36.49 -11.30
C ASN A 37 47.25 36.16 -9.88
N ASN A 38 47.39 37.11 -8.96
CA ASN A 38 46.94 36.96 -7.57
C ASN A 38 45.43 37.17 -7.35
N GLU A 39 44.75 37.87 -8.27
CA GLU A 39 43.27 38.01 -8.19
C GLU A 39 42.58 36.71 -8.58
N GLY A 40 43.16 35.99 -9.55
CA GLY A 40 42.61 34.74 -10.07
C GLY A 40 41.24 34.91 -10.73
N GLN A 41 40.61 33.79 -11.05
CA GLN A 41 39.22 33.73 -11.51
C GLN A 41 38.45 32.69 -10.70
N SER A 42 37.15 32.94 -10.49
CA SER A 42 36.30 32.01 -9.77
C SER A 42 34.97 31.77 -10.44
N ILE A 43 34.47 30.53 -10.38
CA ILE A 43 33.12 30.16 -10.79
C ILE A 43 32.35 29.52 -9.63
N TYR A 44 31.05 29.77 -9.60
CA TYR A 44 30.14 29.17 -8.63
C TYR A 44 29.56 27.87 -9.20
N ILE A 45 29.65 26.80 -8.42
CA ILE A 45 29.15 25.48 -8.78
C ILE A 45 28.14 25.07 -7.71
N ILE A 46 26.90 24.80 -8.12
CA ILE A 46 25.84 24.34 -7.22
C ILE A 46 25.57 22.88 -7.55
N VAL A 47 25.92 21.98 -6.63
CA VAL A 47 25.61 20.56 -6.73
C VAL A 47 24.30 20.32 -6.00
N GLN A 48 23.23 20.10 -6.76
CA GLN A 48 21.90 19.89 -6.18
C GLN A 48 21.82 18.54 -5.46
N PRO A 49 21.16 18.48 -4.29
CA PRO A 49 20.90 17.22 -3.62
C PRO A 49 20.01 16.34 -4.49
N PRO A 50 20.17 15.00 -4.41
CA PRO A 50 19.30 14.10 -5.15
C PRO A 50 17.86 14.22 -4.67
N PHE A 51 16.90 14.03 -5.59
CA PHE A 51 15.48 14.29 -5.33
C PHE A 51 14.92 13.51 -4.13
N TRP A 52 15.44 12.31 -3.86
CA TRP A 52 15.00 11.47 -2.72
C TRP A 52 15.43 11.99 -1.35
N LEU A 53 16.37 12.94 -1.30
CA LEU A 53 16.82 13.58 -0.05
C LEU A 53 16.09 14.91 0.21
N THR A 54 15.19 15.31 -0.68
CA THR A 54 14.44 16.56 -0.53
C THR A 54 13.35 16.43 0.54
N ASN A 55 13.07 17.53 1.26
CA ASN A 55 12.10 17.55 2.36
C ASN A 55 10.69 17.12 1.93
N TRP A 56 10.26 17.49 0.72
CA TRP A 56 8.95 17.11 0.21
C TRP A 56 8.86 15.59 -0.03
N PHE A 57 9.93 14.97 -0.54
CA PHE A 57 9.97 13.54 -0.81
C PHE A 57 9.97 12.73 0.49
N LEU A 58 10.77 13.15 1.47
CA LEU A 58 10.76 12.59 2.82
C LEU A 58 9.37 12.72 3.48
N GLY A 59 8.69 13.85 3.26
CA GLY A 59 7.32 14.07 3.71
C GLY A 59 6.32 13.07 3.10
N ILE A 60 6.40 12.82 1.79
CA ILE A 60 5.57 11.82 1.12
C ILE A 60 5.84 10.41 1.66
N ILE A 61 7.10 10.04 1.84
CA ILE A 61 7.47 8.75 2.45
C ILE A 61 6.85 8.62 3.84
N GLY A 62 6.99 9.64 4.68
CA GLY A 62 6.39 9.67 6.01
C GLY A 62 4.86 9.50 5.97
N LEU A 63 4.19 10.19 5.05
CA LEU A 63 2.74 10.09 4.85
C LEU A 63 2.32 8.68 4.42
N ILE A 64 3.09 8.03 3.54
CA ILE A 64 2.84 6.63 3.15
C ILE A 64 2.94 5.72 4.37
N PHE A 65 4.01 5.84 5.17
CA PHE A 65 4.17 5.02 6.38
C PHE A 65 3.01 5.21 7.39
N ILE A 66 2.55 6.45 7.58
CA ILE A 66 1.45 6.76 8.50
C ILE A 66 0.11 6.28 7.94
N SER A 67 -0.09 6.29 6.63
CA SER A 67 -1.38 5.94 6.01
C SER A 67 -1.57 4.45 5.78
N VAL A 68 -0.50 3.69 5.50
CA VAL A 68 -0.61 2.26 5.14
C VAL A 68 -1.18 1.43 6.28
N GLY A 69 -0.70 1.62 7.52
CA GLY A 69 -1.16 0.84 8.67
C GLY A 69 -2.66 1.01 8.96
N PRO A 70 -3.15 2.25 9.19
CA PRO A 70 -4.56 2.53 9.39
C PRO A 70 -5.42 2.11 8.20
N SER A 71 -4.98 2.36 6.97
CA SER A 71 -5.73 1.96 5.77
C SER A 71 -5.90 0.44 5.69
N PHE A 72 -4.82 -0.31 5.94
CA PHE A 72 -4.88 -1.77 5.97
C PHE A 72 -5.78 -2.29 7.09
N TYR A 73 -5.68 -1.70 8.28
CA TYR A 73 -6.53 -2.04 9.42
C TYR A 73 -8.01 -1.80 9.12
N TRP A 74 -8.35 -0.62 8.60
CA TRP A 74 -9.73 -0.27 8.22
C TRP A 74 -10.27 -1.21 7.13
N TRP A 75 -9.47 -1.48 6.10
CA TRP A 75 -9.82 -2.42 5.04
C TRP A 75 -10.10 -3.83 5.60
N ARG A 76 -9.24 -4.31 6.51
CA ARG A 76 -9.38 -5.62 7.15
C ARG A 76 -10.66 -5.71 7.98
N ILE A 77 -10.96 -4.70 8.79
CA ILE A 77 -12.17 -4.66 9.62
C ILE A 77 -13.43 -4.65 8.74
N ASN A 78 -13.45 -3.84 7.69
CA ASN A 78 -14.59 -3.77 6.79
C ASN A 78 -14.83 -5.09 6.04
N LEU A 79 -13.75 -5.79 5.66
CA LEU A 79 -13.85 -7.12 5.06
C LEU A 79 -14.45 -8.15 6.03
N LEU A 80 -14.01 -8.14 7.28
CA LEU A 80 -14.52 -9.04 8.32
C LEU A 80 -15.99 -8.78 8.64
N LYS A 81 -16.39 -7.51 8.77
CA LYS A 81 -17.80 -7.11 8.96
C LYS A 81 -18.68 -7.60 7.82
N LYS A 82 -18.27 -7.41 6.56
CA LYS A 82 -19.01 -7.91 5.39
C LYS A 82 -19.16 -9.44 5.40
N LYS A 83 -18.11 -10.17 5.81
CA LYS A 83 -18.17 -11.64 5.93
C LYS A 83 -19.12 -12.08 7.05
N ALA A 84 -19.11 -11.39 8.19
CA ALA A 84 -20.01 -11.68 9.31
C ALA A 84 -21.48 -11.49 8.92
N LEU A 85 -21.80 -10.36 8.28
CA LEU A 85 -23.18 -10.08 7.81
C LEU A 85 -23.68 -11.13 6.80
N ARG A 86 -22.82 -11.56 5.86
CA ARG A 86 -23.19 -12.64 4.92
C ARG A 86 -23.45 -13.96 5.62
N ARG A 87 -22.62 -14.31 6.62
CA ARG A 87 -22.81 -15.54 7.40
C ARG A 87 -24.13 -15.50 8.17
N GLU A 88 -24.45 -14.37 8.77
CA GLU A 88 -25.71 -14.19 9.49
C GLU A 88 -26.93 -14.29 8.56
N ALA A 89 -26.86 -13.66 7.38
CA ALA A 89 -27.91 -13.76 6.37
C ALA A 89 -28.12 -15.21 5.90
N LEU A 90 -27.04 -15.93 5.61
CA LEU A 90 -27.10 -17.35 5.23
C LEU A 90 -27.66 -18.22 6.35
N SER A 91 -27.26 -18.00 7.61
CA SER A 91 -27.79 -18.77 8.73
C SER A 91 -29.29 -18.55 8.92
N LYS A 92 -29.77 -17.31 8.75
CA LYS A 92 -31.20 -16.99 8.81
C LYS A 92 -31.99 -17.70 7.72
N GLN A 93 -31.49 -17.68 6.48
CA GLN A 93 -32.12 -18.40 5.36
C GLN A 93 -32.17 -19.90 5.60
N LEU A 94 -31.10 -20.50 6.13
CA LEU A 94 -31.09 -21.93 6.45
C LEU A 94 -32.12 -22.30 7.52
N ILE A 95 -32.24 -21.47 8.57
CA ILE A 95 -33.25 -21.68 9.62
C ILE A 95 -34.66 -21.58 9.04
N GLU A 96 -34.92 -20.57 8.22
CA GLU A 96 -36.23 -20.38 7.57
C GLU A 96 -36.58 -21.57 6.66
N LEU A 97 -35.64 -22.04 5.84
CA LEU A 97 -35.82 -23.23 5.00
C LEU A 97 -36.11 -24.48 5.84
N GLN A 98 -35.40 -24.66 6.96
CA GLN A 98 -35.65 -25.78 7.87
C GLN A 98 -37.04 -25.70 8.51
N GLU A 99 -37.51 -24.52 8.88
CA GLU A 99 -38.86 -24.34 9.43
C GLU A 99 -39.96 -24.63 8.41
N VAL A 100 -39.78 -24.15 7.17
CA VAL A 100 -40.69 -24.44 6.06
C VAL A 100 -40.75 -25.93 5.79
N GLU A 101 -39.60 -26.60 5.72
CA GLU A 101 -39.53 -28.03 5.47
C GLU A 101 -40.16 -28.83 6.61
N ARG A 102 -39.92 -28.45 7.87
CA ARG A 102 -40.58 -29.09 9.02
C ARG A 102 -42.10 -28.97 8.97
N LYS A 103 -42.63 -27.80 8.61
CA LYS A 103 -44.08 -27.58 8.46
C LYS A 103 -44.65 -28.43 7.33
N ARG A 104 -43.94 -28.51 6.20
CA ARG A 104 -44.34 -29.34 5.06
C ARG A 104 -44.41 -30.82 5.42
N ILE A 105 -43.35 -31.35 6.03
CA ILE A 105 -43.30 -32.75 6.48
C ILE A 105 -44.43 -33.04 7.48
N ALA A 106 -44.68 -32.14 8.44
CA ALA A 106 -45.76 -32.32 9.40
C ALA A 106 -47.15 -32.39 8.72
N ALA A 107 -47.39 -31.54 7.72
CA ALA A 107 -48.62 -31.57 6.94
C ALA A 107 -48.76 -32.88 6.13
N GLU A 108 -47.70 -33.30 5.43
CA GLU A 108 -47.70 -34.53 4.63
C GLU A 108 -47.88 -35.79 5.48
N ILE A 109 -47.26 -35.83 6.67
CA ILE A 109 -47.46 -36.89 7.66
C ILE A 109 -48.93 -36.90 8.13
N HIS A 110 -49.52 -35.74 8.43
CA HIS A 110 -50.90 -35.67 8.88
C HIS A 110 -51.88 -36.16 7.80
N ASP A 111 -51.67 -35.74 6.54
CA ASP A 111 -52.53 -36.12 5.42
C ASP A 111 -52.42 -37.62 5.09
N SER A 112 -51.20 -38.15 5.00
CA SER A 112 -50.98 -39.57 4.73
C SER A 112 -51.49 -40.48 5.84
N LEU A 113 -51.35 -40.09 7.11
CA LEU A 113 -51.93 -40.82 8.24
C LEU A 113 -53.46 -40.83 8.17
N SER A 114 -54.07 -39.68 7.88
CA SER A 114 -55.52 -39.54 7.72
C SER A 114 -56.04 -40.42 6.59
N GLN A 115 -55.33 -40.46 5.45
CA GLN A 115 -55.64 -41.35 4.32
C GLN A 115 -55.54 -42.83 4.72
N ASN A 116 -54.47 -43.24 5.40
CA ASN A 116 -54.30 -44.63 5.84
C ASN A 116 -55.39 -45.08 6.83
N ILE A 117 -55.75 -44.23 7.79
CA ILE A 117 -56.85 -44.51 8.73
C ILE A 117 -58.18 -44.66 7.98
N LEU A 118 -58.45 -43.80 6.99
CA LEU A 118 -59.66 -43.86 6.17
C LEU A 118 -59.71 -45.17 5.38
N LEU A 119 -58.60 -45.61 4.78
CA LEU A 119 -58.49 -46.88 4.08
C LEU A 119 -58.76 -48.08 5.00
N ILE A 120 -58.21 -48.07 6.23
CA ILE A 120 -58.45 -49.12 7.23
C ILE A 120 -59.94 -49.16 7.61
N LYS A 121 -60.54 -48.00 7.87
CA LYS A 121 -61.97 -47.89 8.22
C LYS A 121 -62.86 -48.46 7.11
N ASN A 122 -62.61 -48.10 5.85
CA ASN A 122 -63.38 -48.61 4.72
C ASN A 122 -63.25 -50.13 4.59
N ARG A 123 -62.04 -50.70 4.78
CA ARG A 123 -61.84 -52.16 4.74
C ARG A 123 -62.58 -52.87 5.88
N ALA A 124 -62.61 -52.30 7.07
CA ALA A 124 -63.31 -52.88 8.22
C ALA A 124 -64.85 -52.84 8.07
N GLN A 125 -65.41 -51.89 7.31
CA GLN A 125 -66.85 -51.82 7.04
C GLN A 125 -67.30 -52.73 5.89
N LEU A 126 -66.39 -53.14 5.01
CA LEU A 126 -66.67 -54.04 3.88
C LEU A 126 -66.48 -55.52 4.22
N ALA A 127 -66.02 -55.83 5.44
CA ALA A 127 -65.87 -57.18 5.99
C ALA A 127 -67.00 -57.46 6.99
#